data_AF-X1A840-F1
#
_entry.id   AF-X1A840-F1
#
_cell.length_a   1.000
_cell.length_b   1.000
_cell.length_c   1.000
_cell.angle_alpha   90.00
_cell.angle_beta   90.00
_cell.angle_gamma   90.00
#
_symmetry.space_group_name_H-M   'P 1'
#
loop_
_entity.id
_entity.type
_entity.pdbx_description
1 polymer ?
#
loop_
_entity_poly.entity_id
_entity_poly.type
_entity_poly.pdbx_seq_one_letter_code
_entity_poly.pdbx_strand_id
1 'polypeptide(L)' 'MSTSQIYILISIITLAIIAVVVILRRKKEQKPLSKLAALAFLLVLAGIFFGDDRLIGYSLLGAGVILAFIDIVKKSKK' A
#
# COMPACT_ATOMS: atom_id res chain seq x y z
N MET A 1 5.58 -32.11 -2.08
CA MET A 1 4.82 -30.87 -2.35
C MET A 1 5.30 -30.31 -3.67
N SER A 2 4.41 -29.93 -4.57
CA SER A 2 4.83 -29.25 -5.80
C SER A 2 5.30 -27.84 -5.50
N THR A 3 6.17 -27.28 -6.34
CA THR A 3 6.66 -25.90 -6.21
C THR A 3 5.51 -24.89 -6.11
N SER A 4 4.43 -25.11 -6.88
CA SER A 4 3.22 -24.29 -6.84
C SER A 4 2.51 -24.34 -5.49
N GLN A 5 2.41 -25.52 -4.85
CA GLN A 5 1.83 -25.65 -3.51
C GLN A 5 2.65 -24.89 -2.45
N ILE A 6 3.98 -24.88 -2.60
CA ILE A 6 4.87 -24.14 -1.69
C ILE A 6 4.63 -22.63 -1.81
N TYR A 7 4.53 -22.07 -3.01
CA TYR A 7 4.25 -20.63 -3.19
C TYR A 7 2.87 -20.21 -2.68
N ILE A 8 1.85 -21.05 -2.89
CA ILE A 8 0.50 -20.79 -2.36
C ILE A 8 0.54 -20.79 -0.83
N LEU A 9 1.20 -21.77 -0.22
CA LEU A 9 1.33 -21.86 1.23
C LEU A 9 2.03 -20.63 1.82
N ILE A 10 3.14 -20.19 1.21
CA ILE A 10 3.85 -18.97 1.61
C ILE A 10 2.92 -17.76 1.53
N SER A 11 2.20 -17.59 0.41
CA SER A 11 1.27 -16.47 0.22
C SER A 11 0.17 -16.42 1.27
N ILE A 12 -0.42 -17.57 1.61
CA ILE A 12 -1.44 -17.70 2.65
C ILE A 12 -0.87 -17.31 4.02
N ILE A 13 0.32 -17.81 4.36
CA ILE A 13 0.99 -17.49 5.63
C ILE A 13 1.28 -15.99 5.71
N THR A 14 1.80 -15.39 4.64
CA THR A 14 2.06 -13.94 4.58
C THR A 14 0.77 -13.13 4.78
N LEU A 15 -0.31 -13.47 4.08
CA LEU A 15 -1.59 -12.78 4.24
C LEU A 15 -2.16 -12.95 5.65
N ALA A 16 -2.04 -14.14 6.25
CA ALA A 16 -2.46 -14.39 7.62
C ALA A 16 -1.69 -13.53 8.63
N ILE A 17 -0.37 -13.41 8.48
CA ILE A 17 0.47 -12.54 9.33
C ILE A 17 0.03 -11.08 9.18
N ILE A 18 -0.15 -10.59 7.95
CA ILE A 18 -0.63 -9.23 7.70
C ILE A 18 -1.98 -8.99 8.39
N ALA A 19 -2.94 -9.92 8.23
CA ALA A 19 -4.25 -9.82 8.83
C ALA A 19 -4.18 -9.75 10.37
N VAL A 20 -3.40 -10.62 10.99
CA VAL A 20 -3.20 -10.63 12.46
C VAL A 20 -2.59 -9.31 12.92
N VAL A 21 -1.54 -8.83 12.28
CA VAL A 21 -0.89 -7.56 12.63
C VAL A 21 -1.87 -6.38 12.51
N VAL A 22 -2.67 -6.33 11.44
CA VAL A 22 -3.66 -5.27 11.22
C VAL A 22 -4.75 -5.28 12.29
N ILE A 23 -5.27 -6.46 12.65
CA ILE A 23 -6.31 -6.61 13.67
C ILE A 23 -5.76 -6.23 15.05
N LEU A 24 -4.56 -6.67 15.40
CA LEU A 24 -3.93 -6.33 16.69
C LEU A 24 -3.59 -4.83 16.80
N ARG A 25 -3.28 -4.16 15.68
CA ARG A 25 -2.96 -2.72 15.65
C ARG A 25 -4.18 -1.81 15.52
N ARG A 26 -5.40 -2.34 15.39
CA ARG A 26 -6.63 -1.53 15.38
C ARG A 26 -6.82 -0.83 16.71
N LYS A 27 -6.44 0.45 16.81
CA LYS A 27 -6.94 1.38 17.84
C LYS A 27 -8.34 1.87 17.46
N LYS A 28 -9.22 2.08 18.45
CA LYS A 28 -10.64 2.44 18.29
C LYS A 28 -10.89 3.75 17.53
N GLU A 29 -9.90 4.63 17.42
CA GLU A 29 -10.02 5.88 16.65
C GLU A 29 -9.20 5.81 15.36
N GLN A 30 -9.77 5.21 14.31
CA GLN A 30 -9.22 5.34 12.98
C GLN A 30 -9.59 6.73 12.46
N LYS A 31 -8.63 7.66 12.47
CA LYS A 31 -8.79 8.92 11.73
C LYS A 31 -9.02 8.55 10.25
N PRO A 32 -10.06 9.11 9.61
CA PRO A 32 -10.33 8.80 8.21
C PRO A 32 -9.12 9.11 7.35
N LEU A 33 -8.87 8.27 6.34
CA LEU A 33 -7.88 8.56 5.31
C LEU A 33 -8.17 9.94 4.73
N SER A 34 -7.14 10.78 4.64
CA SER A 34 -7.30 12.06 3.96
C SER A 34 -7.48 11.80 2.47
N LYS A 35 -8.13 12.75 1.78
CA LYS A 35 -8.30 12.69 0.33
C LYS A 35 -6.94 12.56 -0.39
N LEU A 36 -5.88 13.21 0.12
CA LEU A 36 -4.54 13.08 -0.43
C LEU A 36 -3.96 11.68 -0.19
N ALA A 37 -4.11 11.11 1.00
CA ALA A 37 -3.65 9.74 1.26
C ALA A 37 -4.36 8.72 0.36
N ALA A 38 -5.66 8.88 0.13
CA ALA A 38 -6.42 8.02 -0.78
C ALA A 38 -5.91 8.16 -2.23
N LEU A 39 -5.67 9.39 -2.71
CA LEU A 39 -5.14 9.63 -4.04
C LEU A 39 -3.71 9.09 -4.21
N ALA A 40 -2.85 9.29 -3.21
CA ALA A 40 -1.50 8.73 -3.19
C ALA A 40 -1.52 7.21 -3.30
N PHE A 41 -2.41 6.56 -2.55
CA PHE A 41 -2.59 5.11 -2.59
C PHE A 41 -3.07 4.63 -3.97
N LEU A 42 -4.02 5.34 -4.58
CA LEU A 42 -4.50 5.03 -5.93
C LEU A 42 -3.37 5.11 -6.97
N LEU A 43 -2.52 6.13 -6.89
CA LEU A 43 -1.37 6.29 -7.79
C LEU A 43 -0.33 5.18 -7.61
N VAL A 44 -0.04 4.78 -6.37
CA VAL A 44 0.85 3.64 -6.09
C VAL A 44 0.28 2.35 -6.66
N LEU A 45 -1.01 2.06 -6.44
CA LEU A 45 -1.65 0.89 -7.01
C LEU A 45 -1.61 0.92 -8.54
N ALA A 46 -1.96 2.05 -9.15
CA ALA A 46 -1.89 2.22 -10.59
C ALA A 46 -0.47 1.98 -11.12
N GLY A 47 0.56 2.51 -10.46
CA GLY A 47 1.95 2.26 -10.84
C GLY A 47 2.38 0.79 -10.76
N ILE A 48 1.84 0.02 -9.80
CA ILE A 48 2.04 -1.42 -9.71
C ILE A 48 1.36 -2.15 -10.88
N PHE A 49 0.11 -1.78 -11.21
CA PHE A 49 -0.63 -2.38 -12.34
C PHE A 49 -0.02 -2.06 -13.70
N PHE A 50 0.53 -0.85 -13.88
CA PHE A 50 1.24 -0.43 -15.08
C PHE A 50 2.72 -0.87 -15.11
N GLY A 51 3.11 -1.85 -14.28
CA GLY A 51 4.50 -2.31 -14.16
C GLY A 51 5.16 -2.80 -15.46
N ASP A 52 4.36 -3.16 -16.46
CA ASP A 52 4.84 -3.53 -17.80
C ASP A 52 5.45 -2.32 -18.53
N ASP A 53 4.84 -1.13 -18.39
CA ASP A 53 5.41 0.13 -18.86
C ASP A 53 6.18 0.79 -17.71
N ARG A 54 7.47 0.48 -17.63
CA ARG A 54 8.34 0.95 -16.55
C ARG A 54 8.33 2.48 -16.39
N LEU A 55 8.23 3.24 -17.48
CA LEU A 55 8.23 4.70 -17.42
C LEU A 55 6.96 5.21 -16.73
N ILE A 56 5.80 4.70 -17.14
CA ILE A 56 4.51 5.07 -16.55
C ILE A 56 4.42 4.53 -15.12
N GLY A 57 4.76 3.26 -14.90
CA GLY A 57 4.72 2.61 -13.60
C GLY A 57 5.56 3.33 -12.54
N TYR A 58 6.82 3.66 -12.86
CA TYR A 58 7.68 4.40 -11.93
C TYR A 58 7.25 5.85 -11.73
N SER A 59 6.72 6.51 -12.77
CA SER A 59 6.20 7.87 -12.63
C SER A 59 5.00 7.91 -11.68
N LEU A 60 4.07 6.96 -11.82
CA LEU A 60 2.90 6.83 -10.96
C LEU A 60 3.29 6.47 -9.52
N LEU A 61 4.21 5.51 -9.35
CA LEU A 61 4.74 5.15 -8.04
C LEU A 61 5.41 6.35 -7.36
N GLY A 62 6.31 7.03 -8.06
CA GLY A 62 7.01 8.21 -7.56
C GLY A 62 6.06 9.34 -7.18
N ALA A 63 5.10 9.66 -8.06
CA ALA A 63 4.07 10.67 -7.78
C ALA A 63 3.23 10.29 -6.56
N GLY A 64 2.82 9.04 -6.44
CA GLY A 64 2.07 8.54 -5.27
C GLY A 64 2.85 8.68 -3.96
N VAL A 65 4.14 8.31 -3.97
CA VAL A 65 5.01 8.45 -2.79
C VAL A 65 5.21 9.92 -2.40
N ILE A 66 5.47 10.82 -3.36
CA ILE A 66 5.59 12.25 -3.10
C ILE A 66 4.30 12.81 -2.50
N LEU A 67 3.15 12.43 -3.05
CA LEU A 67 1.85 12.91 -2.59
C LEU A 67 1.52 12.39 -1.18
N ALA A 68 1.91 11.16 -0.85
CA ALA A 68 1.83 10.63 0.51
C ALA A 68 2.72 11.42 1.48
N PHE A 69 3.94 11.77 1.09
CA PHE A 69 4.84 12.59 1.89
C PHE A 69 4.24 13.98 2.17
N ILE A 70 3.68 14.63 1.15
CA ILE A 70 2.99 15.92 1.30
C ILE A 70 1.83 15.82 2.30
N ASP A 71 1.02 14.75 2.23
CA ASP A 71 -0.08 14.54 3.18
C ASP A 71 0.42 14.39 4.63
N ILE A 72 1.50 13.64 4.85
CA ILE A 72 2.11 13.44 6.17
C ILE A 72 2.60 14.78 6.73
N VAL A 73 3.36 15.56 5.93
CA VAL A 73 3.87 16.86 6.36
C VAL A 73 2.72 17.84 6.65
N LYS A 74 1.66 17.84 5.84
CA LYS A 74 0.49 18.70 6.03
C LYS A 74 -0.29 18.34 7.29
N LYS A 75 -0.44 17.05 7.59
CA LYS A 75 -1.08 16.57 8.83
C LYS A 75 -0.20 16.82 10.07
N SER A 76 1.13 16.80 9.93
CA SER A 76 2.04 17.06 11.05
C SER A 76 2.06 18.53 11.47
N LYS A 77 1.71 19.47 10.58
CA LYS A 77 1.62 20.90 10.86
C LYS A 77 0.25 21.34 11.41
N LYS A 78 -0.73 20.44 11.48
CA LYS A 78 -2.11 20.72 11.91
C LYS A 78 -2.41 20.02 13.23
#